data_AF-A0A534ZH69-F1
#
_entry.id   AF-A0A534ZH69-F1
#
_cell.length_a   1.000
_cell.length_b   1.000
_cell.length_c   1.000
_cell.angle_alpha   90.00
_cell.angle_beta   90.00
_cell.angle_gamma   90.00
#
_symmetry.space_group_name_H-M   'P 1'
#
loop_
_entity.id
_entity.type
_entity.pdbx_description
1 polymer ?
#
loop_
_entity_poly.entity_id
_entity_poly.type
_entity_poly.pdbx_seq_one_letter_code
_entity_poly.pdbx_strand_id
1 'polypeptide(L)'
;MAPGGLPRVGGRPTVPLRCGWTSRASGAAAGAGSTSARRRPNSRPPSTCTCWRSGSGTVRASSASAATWSSGHPYPSSGTSTGTRSASDAGSRVRRGRRRRLLRRTARRRRLSPVSAVRDPVDAPRPELVLVCVKSYDTAAAAAALRPVVTADTILLSLQNGIENEDILARELGLAPLMVACTRIGVALVAPATIEYSGRGTIVFGEVDGLETPRARRVAAMLAAAGVPYELRSDVLVPAWEKLAWNAGFNAVTTLTAATVAEVLAEPASRDLVVAAMEETDAVATALGIPVRRLRTEAVLADSVAGLPDFETSMLQDYRRGRRLEHDAINGAVVRAAARVGVPVPVNQVLLALLARIDPASRR
;
A
#
# COMPACT_ATOMS: atom_id res chain seq x y z
N MET A 1 -11.90 -31.62 -59.56
CA MET A 1 -12.30 -32.86 -58.85
C MET A 1 -11.60 -32.88 -57.49
N ALA A 2 -12.36 -32.72 -56.40
CA ALA A 2 -12.03 -33.29 -55.10
C ALA A 2 -12.50 -34.78 -55.09
N PRO A 3 -12.19 -35.67 -54.11
CA PRO A 3 -12.21 -35.50 -52.63
C PRO A 3 -10.94 -36.09 -51.96
N GLY A 4 -10.64 -36.09 -50.65
CA GLY A 4 -11.31 -35.83 -49.37
C GLY A 4 -10.68 -36.78 -48.32
N GLY A 5 -10.36 -36.31 -47.10
CA GLY A 5 -9.94 -37.20 -46.00
C GLY A 5 -9.11 -36.57 -44.86
N LEU A 6 -9.79 -36.05 -43.82
CA LEU A 6 -9.34 -36.07 -42.41
C LEU A 6 -9.64 -37.49 -41.82
N PRO A 7 -9.15 -37.96 -40.63
CA PRO A 7 -8.83 -37.18 -39.40
C PRO A 7 -7.69 -37.71 -38.48
N ARG A 8 -7.23 -36.90 -37.51
CA ARG A 8 -7.43 -37.08 -36.04
C ARG A 8 -6.49 -36.21 -35.19
N VAL A 9 -7.13 -35.56 -34.22
CA VAL A 9 -6.58 -34.70 -33.16
C VAL A 9 -5.95 -35.58 -32.07
N GLY A 10 -4.66 -35.37 -31.78
CA GLY A 10 -3.98 -35.94 -30.62
C GLY A 10 -4.06 -35.00 -29.42
N GLY A 11 -4.68 -35.47 -28.34
CA GLY A 11 -4.98 -34.70 -27.14
C GLY A 11 -3.76 -34.21 -26.36
N ARG A 12 -3.90 -33.02 -25.76
CA ARG A 12 -3.00 -32.51 -24.72
C ARG A 12 -3.29 -33.25 -23.40
N PRO A 13 -2.26 -33.66 -22.63
CA PRO A 13 -2.48 -34.24 -21.32
C PRO A 13 -2.92 -33.16 -20.33
N THR A 14 -4.12 -33.32 -19.79
CA THR A 14 -4.62 -32.61 -18.61
C THR A 14 -3.95 -33.18 -17.37
N VAL A 15 -3.12 -32.38 -16.70
CA VAL A 15 -2.60 -32.69 -15.36
C VAL A 15 -3.64 -32.21 -14.33
N PRO A 16 -4.21 -33.08 -13.48
CA PRO A 16 -5.19 -32.66 -12.49
C PRO A 16 -4.50 -32.02 -11.27
N LEU A 17 -4.82 -30.76 -11.00
CA LEU A 17 -4.56 -30.09 -9.72
C LEU A 17 -5.43 -30.76 -8.64
N ARG A 18 -4.81 -31.55 -7.76
CA ARG A 18 -5.46 -32.07 -6.55
C ARG A 18 -5.41 -31.00 -5.45
N CYS A 19 -6.50 -30.27 -5.27
CA CYS A 19 -6.81 -29.59 -4.01
C CYS A 19 -7.59 -30.58 -3.13
N GLY A 20 -7.06 -30.92 -1.96
CA GLY A 20 -7.79 -31.76 -1.02
C GLY A 20 -7.44 -31.37 0.39
N TRP A 21 -8.36 -30.68 1.08
CA TRP A 21 -8.59 -30.85 2.52
C TRP A 21 -10.08 -30.60 2.80
N THR A 22 -10.75 -31.68 3.20
CA THR A 22 -12.15 -31.74 3.61
C THR A 22 -12.32 -31.20 5.03
N SER A 23 -13.32 -30.35 5.25
CA SER A 23 -13.78 -29.94 6.56
C SER A 23 -14.55 -31.09 7.24
N ARG A 24 -14.31 -31.31 8.54
CA ARG A 24 -15.26 -31.99 9.42
C ARG A 24 -15.65 -31.04 10.54
N ALA A 25 -16.94 -30.74 10.58
CA ALA A 25 -17.62 -30.12 11.71
C ALA A 25 -18.32 -31.21 12.54
N SER A 26 -18.19 -31.09 13.86
CA SER A 26 -19.04 -31.69 14.90
C SER A 26 -18.70 -30.88 16.17
N GLY A 27 -19.58 -30.15 16.86
CA GLY A 27 -20.97 -30.41 17.17
C GLY A 27 -21.05 -30.79 18.64
N ALA A 28 -21.38 -29.84 19.52
CA ALA A 28 -21.97 -30.09 20.84
C ALA A 28 -22.53 -28.78 21.44
N ALA A 29 -23.80 -28.83 21.83
CA ALA A 29 -24.56 -27.78 22.48
C ALA A 29 -24.75 -28.08 23.98
N ALA A 30 -25.24 -27.06 24.69
CA ALA A 30 -26.08 -27.06 25.89
C ALA A 30 -25.47 -26.52 27.19
N GLY A 31 -26.25 -25.65 27.87
CA GLY A 31 -26.08 -25.31 29.28
C GLY A 31 -26.51 -23.88 29.64
N ALA A 32 -27.79 -23.68 29.94
CA ALA A 32 -28.38 -22.41 30.38
C ALA A 32 -28.01 -22.06 31.85
N GLY A 33 -28.06 -20.77 32.18
CA GLY A 33 -27.98 -20.27 33.56
C GLY A 33 -28.10 -18.75 33.64
N SER A 34 -29.29 -18.26 33.96
CA SER A 34 -29.61 -16.85 34.19
C SER A 34 -29.04 -16.33 35.52
N THR A 35 -28.56 -15.09 35.57
CA THR A 35 -28.85 -14.15 36.69
C THR A 35 -28.50 -12.71 36.29
N SER A 36 -29.40 -11.79 36.63
CA SER A 36 -29.27 -10.36 36.41
C SER A 36 -28.32 -9.69 37.40
N ALA A 37 -27.40 -8.86 36.92
CA ALA A 37 -26.81 -7.80 37.74
C ALA A 37 -26.42 -6.60 36.85
N ARG A 38 -27.09 -5.46 37.08
CA ARG A 38 -26.71 -4.17 36.51
C ARG A 38 -25.30 -3.80 37.00
N ARG A 39 -24.34 -3.62 36.09
CA ARG A 39 -23.08 -2.91 36.35
C ARG A 39 -22.80 -1.88 35.26
N ARG A 40 -22.37 -0.70 35.71
CA ARG A 40 -22.05 0.53 34.98
C ARG A 40 -20.99 0.32 33.87
N PRO A 41 -20.93 1.19 32.85
CA PRO A 41 -20.10 0.97 31.67
C PRO A 41 -18.61 1.08 32.05
N ASN A 42 -17.89 -0.03 31.92
CA ASN A 42 -16.46 -0.09 32.14
C ASN A 42 -15.74 0.43 30.88
N SER A 43 -14.85 1.39 31.08
CA SER A 43 -14.01 2.04 30.08
C SER A 43 -13.23 1.02 29.24
N ARG A 44 -13.40 1.06 27.92
CA ARG A 44 -12.55 0.33 26.96
C ARG A 44 -11.12 0.88 27.05
N PRO A 45 -10.07 0.04 27.13
CA PRO A 45 -8.69 0.52 27.04
C PRO A 45 -8.43 1.05 25.62
N PRO A 46 -7.54 2.06 25.46
CA PRO A 46 -7.22 2.57 24.15
C PRO A 46 -6.46 1.51 23.35
N SER A 47 -6.98 1.15 22.17
CA SER A 47 -6.26 0.39 21.15
C SER A 47 -4.99 1.17 20.75
N THR A 48 -3.82 0.60 21.04
CA THR A 48 -2.53 1.22 20.78
C THR A 48 -2.09 0.90 19.34
N CYS A 49 -1.97 1.92 18.51
CA CYS A 49 -1.38 1.82 17.17
C CYS A 49 0.06 2.35 17.24
N THR A 50 1.04 1.46 17.10
CA THR A 50 2.47 1.78 17.21
C THR A 50 3.06 1.92 15.82
N CYS A 51 3.49 3.13 15.44
CA CYS A 51 4.21 3.37 14.19
C CYS A 51 5.72 3.29 14.40
N TRP A 52 6.37 2.49 13.57
CA TRP A 52 7.78 2.11 13.67
C TRP A 52 8.71 2.99 12.84
N ARG A 53 9.96 3.12 13.31
CA ARG A 53 11.07 3.74 12.60
C ARG A 53 12.33 2.86 12.75
N SER A 54 12.73 2.15 11.69
CA SER A 54 14.13 1.67 11.54
C SER A 54 15.03 2.90 11.25
N GLY A 55 16.33 2.98 11.50
CA GLY A 55 17.40 2.13 11.98
C GLY A 55 18.66 3.01 11.83
N SER A 56 19.69 2.79 12.64
CA SER A 56 20.96 3.53 12.63
C SER A 56 21.67 3.49 11.27
N GLY A 57 22.19 4.64 10.83
CA GLY A 57 22.91 4.80 9.55
C GLY A 57 22.18 5.71 8.57
N THR A 58 22.08 7.00 8.90
CA THR A 58 21.68 8.07 7.96
C THR A 58 20.42 7.81 7.10
N VAL A 59 19.38 7.15 7.63
CA VAL A 59 18.06 7.05 6.96
C VAL A 59 17.11 8.12 7.50
N ARG A 60 16.95 9.17 6.69
CA ARG A 60 16.05 10.31 6.93
C ARG A 60 14.60 9.92 6.63
N ALA A 61 13.84 9.62 7.69
CA ALA A 61 12.39 9.76 7.81
C ALA A 61 11.58 9.51 6.50
N SER A 62 11.30 8.24 6.23
CA SER A 62 10.29 7.78 5.28
C SER A 62 9.01 7.45 6.06
N SER A 63 8.09 8.42 6.03
CA SER A 63 6.63 8.29 6.07
C SER A 63 5.99 7.01 6.64
N ALA A 64 5.58 7.05 7.92
CA ALA A 64 4.22 6.70 8.31
C ALA A 64 3.97 7.08 9.77
N SER A 65 2.86 7.76 10.02
CA SER A 65 2.30 7.91 11.35
C SER A 65 0.80 7.88 11.21
N ALA A 66 0.17 6.88 11.81
CA ALA A 66 -1.28 6.76 11.88
C ALA A 66 -1.85 7.97 12.64
N ALA A 67 -2.88 8.59 12.07
CA ALA A 67 -3.64 9.66 12.70
C ALA A 67 -4.99 9.10 13.16
N THR A 68 -5.36 9.33 14.42
CA THR A 68 -6.72 9.07 14.92
C THR A 68 -7.69 10.15 14.43
N TRP A 69 -8.86 9.75 13.95
CA TRP A 69 -9.89 10.63 13.40
C TRP A 69 -11.06 10.88 14.35
N SER A 70 -11.65 12.06 14.28
CA SER A 70 -12.96 12.38 14.88
C SER A 70 -13.93 12.79 13.77
N SER A 71 -15.15 12.24 13.84
CA SER A 71 -16.20 12.22 12.81
C SER A 71 -16.89 13.57 12.58
N GLY A 72 -17.25 13.83 11.32
CA GLY A 72 -18.17 14.89 10.89
C GLY A 72 -18.29 14.94 9.35
N HIS A 73 -19.44 14.49 8.82
CA HIS A 73 -19.89 14.62 7.41
C HIS A 73 -20.35 16.06 7.07
N PRO A 74 -20.78 16.40 5.83
CA PRO A 74 -20.20 16.14 4.49
C PRO A 74 -20.05 17.43 3.60
N TYR A 75 -19.05 17.43 2.68
CA TYR A 75 -18.93 18.22 1.40
C TYR A 75 -19.08 19.78 1.38
N PRO A 76 -18.67 20.54 0.32
CA PRO A 76 -17.89 20.23 -0.90
C PRO A 76 -16.61 21.10 -1.12
N SER A 77 -15.86 20.73 -2.18
CA SER A 77 -15.00 21.47 -3.13
C SER A 77 -13.98 22.56 -2.73
N SER A 78 -12.89 22.53 -3.52
CA SER A 78 -11.95 23.59 -3.94
C SER A 78 -11.05 24.28 -2.90
N GLY A 79 -9.76 24.34 -3.23
CA GLY A 79 -8.77 25.08 -2.47
C GLY A 79 -7.38 24.96 -3.10
N THR A 80 -7.12 25.76 -4.12
CA THR A 80 -5.78 26.15 -4.57
C THR A 80 -5.01 26.80 -3.41
N SER A 81 -3.75 26.44 -3.18
CA SER A 81 -2.83 27.30 -2.43
C SER A 81 -1.38 27.15 -2.84
N THR A 82 -0.95 28.19 -3.54
CA THR A 82 0.33 28.89 -3.58
C THR A 82 1.38 28.54 -2.50
N GLY A 83 2.63 28.50 -2.97
CA GLY A 83 3.82 28.14 -2.21
C GLY A 83 4.25 29.12 -1.14
N THR A 84 5.26 28.70 -0.36
CA THR A 84 6.12 29.60 0.42
C THR A 84 7.44 28.90 0.75
N ARG A 85 8.50 29.72 0.75
CA ARG A 85 9.92 29.39 0.86
C ARG A 85 10.35 28.92 2.25
N SER A 86 11.44 28.14 2.19
CA SER A 86 12.45 27.75 3.17
C SER A 86 12.57 28.51 4.51
N ALA A 87 12.83 27.75 5.57
CA ALA A 87 13.65 28.18 6.71
C ALA A 87 14.58 27.03 7.17
N SER A 88 15.82 27.40 7.41
CA SER A 88 17.04 26.62 7.63
C SER A 88 17.22 26.09 9.06
N ASP A 89 18.05 25.04 9.14
CA ASP A 89 18.90 24.55 10.23
C ASP A 89 18.49 24.65 11.71
N ALA A 90 18.49 23.48 12.38
CA ALA A 90 19.13 23.30 13.69
C ALA A 90 19.27 21.80 14.01
N GLY A 91 20.52 21.36 14.18
CA GLY A 91 20.85 20.02 14.66
C GLY A 91 20.30 19.73 16.05
N SER A 92 20.01 18.47 16.34
CA SER A 92 19.79 18.04 17.72
C SER A 92 20.27 16.60 17.97
N ARG A 93 21.28 16.50 18.84
CA ARG A 93 21.64 15.28 19.57
C ARG A 93 20.43 14.84 20.41
N VAL A 94 20.08 13.55 20.35
CA VAL A 94 18.89 13.01 21.04
C VAL A 94 19.31 12.32 22.34
N ARG A 95 18.85 12.85 23.48
CA ARG A 95 18.76 12.15 24.77
C ARG A 95 17.47 11.30 24.84
N ARG A 96 17.55 10.17 25.55
CA ARG A 96 16.50 9.16 25.76
C ARG A 96 15.16 9.75 26.25
N GLY A 97 14.05 9.25 25.68
CA GLY A 97 12.67 9.42 26.18
C GLY A 97 11.98 10.74 25.83
N ARG A 98 11.30 10.83 24.67
CA ARG A 98 10.30 11.90 24.42
C ARG A 98 9.09 11.39 23.66
N ARG A 99 7.90 11.66 24.21
CA ARG A 99 6.60 11.59 23.52
C ARG A 99 6.62 12.59 22.35
N ARG A 100 6.46 12.12 21.11
CA ARG A 100 6.32 13.00 19.93
C ARG A 100 4.83 13.17 19.59
N ARG A 101 4.45 14.37 19.14
CA ARG A 101 3.07 14.69 18.72
C ARG A 101 3.04 14.87 17.22
N LEU A 102 2.13 14.19 16.53
CA LEU A 102 1.95 14.37 15.09
C LEU A 102 1.07 15.60 14.80
N LEU A 103 1.44 16.38 13.79
CA LEU A 103 0.74 17.59 13.37
C LEU A 103 0.17 17.41 11.97
N ARG A 104 -1.14 17.65 11.79
CA ARG A 104 -1.82 17.66 10.49
C ARG A 104 -2.05 19.10 10.04
N ARG A 105 -1.60 19.48 8.84
CA ARG A 105 -1.93 20.77 8.22
C ARG A 105 -2.99 20.58 7.13
N THR A 106 -4.23 20.90 7.46
CA THR A 106 -5.23 21.42 6.49
C THR A 106 -5.43 22.90 6.82
N ALA A 107 -6.30 23.64 6.12
CA ALA A 107 -6.66 25.04 6.44
C ALA A 107 -7.00 25.27 7.94
N ARG A 108 -7.25 24.20 8.71
CA ARG A 108 -7.18 24.17 10.18
C ARG A 108 -6.12 23.17 10.66
N ARG A 109 -5.06 23.67 11.31
CA ARG A 109 -4.02 22.83 11.93
C ARG A 109 -4.61 21.98 13.06
N ARG A 110 -4.55 20.66 12.94
CA ARG A 110 -4.98 19.74 14.00
C ARG A 110 -3.77 19.12 14.70
N ARG A 111 -3.76 19.19 16.04
CA ARG A 111 -2.83 18.43 16.87
C ARG A 111 -3.42 17.05 17.13
N LEU A 112 -2.66 16.01 16.81
CA LEU A 112 -3.05 14.64 17.10
C LEU A 112 -2.65 14.27 18.53
N SER A 113 -3.27 13.21 19.04
CA SER A 113 -2.92 12.61 20.32
C SER A 113 -1.44 12.23 20.36
N PRO A 114 -0.78 12.27 21.55
CA PRO A 114 0.59 11.79 21.68
C PRO A 114 0.70 10.36 21.19
N VAL A 115 1.75 10.06 20.42
CA VAL A 115 2.09 8.70 20.01
C VAL A 115 3.28 8.20 20.83
N SER A 116 3.25 6.91 21.18
CA SER A 116 4.42 6.22 21.71
C SER A 116 5.32 5.86 20.54
N ALA A 117 6.56 6.34 20.59
CA ALA A 117 7.58 6.05 19.58
C ALA A 117 8.79 5.44 20.28
N VAL A 118 9.17 4.27 19.80
CA VAL A 118 10.31 3.50 20.29
C VAL A 118 11.28 3.26 19.14
N ARG A 119 12.54 2.94 19.48
CA ARG A 119 13.58 2.66 18.49
C ARG A 119 13.53 1.19 18.06
N ASP A 120 13.38 0.29 19.02
CA ASP A 120 13.42 -1.15 18.79
C ASP A 120 12.03 -1.78 19.02
N PRO A 121 11.54 -2.64 18.09
CA PRO A 121 10.38 -3.53 18.25
C PRO A 121 10.11 -4.01 19.66
N VAL A 122 11.15 -4.51 20.34
CA VAL A 122 11.03 -5.10 21.68
C VAL A 122 10.62 -4.12 22.77
N ASP A 123 10.81 -2.82 22.57
CA ASP A 123 10.47 -1.78 23.54
C ASP A 123 8.98 -1.39 23.51
N ALA A 124 8.22 -1.88 22.52
CA ALA A 124 6.78 -1.64 22.41
C ALA A 124 5.96 -2.75 23.11
N PRO A 125 4.71 -2.44 23.53
CA PRO A 125 3.74 -3.48 23.84
C PRO A 125 3.58 -4.46 22.68
N ARG A 126 3.38 -5.75 22.98
CA ARG A 126 3.14 -6.77 21.96
C ARG A 126 1.94 -6.38 21.09
N PRO A 127 2.11 -6.27 19.76
CA PRO A 127 1.04 -5.82 18.88
C PRO A 127 0.10 -6.95 18.50
N GLU A 128 -1.21 -6.67 18.49
CA GLU A 128 -2.20 -7.53 17.82
C GLU A 128 -2.19 -7.31 16.29
N LEU A 129 -1.90 -6.07 15.87
CA LEU A 129 -1.83 -5.63 14.48
C LEU A 129 -0.58 -4.78 14.26
N VAL A 130 0.21 -5.14 13.24
CA VAL A 130 1.34 -4.36 12.74
C VAL A 130 1.01 -3.84 11.35
N LEU A 131 0.99 -2.51 11.22
CA LEU A 131 0.92 -1.84 9.92
C LEU A 131 2.34 -1.57 9.42
N VAL A 132 2.74 -2.25 8.34
CA VAL A 132 4.06 -2.04 7.74
C VAL A 132 3.96 -0.93 6.71
N CYS A 133 4.66 0.18 6.96
CA CYS A 133 4.55 1.39 6.15
C CYS A 133 5.91 2.01 5.80
N VAL A 134 6.99 1.25 5.93
CA VAL A 134 8.31 1.67 5.41
C VAL A 134 8.28 1.68 3.88
N LYS A 135 9.30 2.27 3.25
CA LYS A 135 9.46 2.17 1.79
C LYS A 135 9.75 0.72 1.39
N SER A 136 9.30 0.28 0.23
CA SER A 136 9.34 -1.14 -0.16
C SER A 136 10.75 -1.71 -0.26
N TYR A 137 11.76 -0.86 -0.48
CA TYR A 137 13.16 -1.26 -0.42
C TYR A 137 13.68 -1.57 1.00
N ASP A 138 12.93 -1.22 2.05
CA ASP A 138 13.24 -1.51 3.45
C ASP A 138 12.45 -2.72 3.99
N THR A 139 11.64 -3.41 3.17
CA THR A 139 10.74 -4.49 3.63
C THR A 139 11.48 -5.63 4.34
N ALA A 140 12.61 -6.10 3.79
CA ALA A 140 13.41 -7.16 4.43
C ALA A 140 14.03 -6.69 5.76
N ALA A 141 14.51 -5.44 5.82
CA ALA A 141 15.05 -4.86 7.05
C ALA A 141 13.96 -4.67 8.12
N ALA A 142 12.74 -4.31 7.70
CA ALA A 142 11.59 -4.23 8.59
C ALA A 142 11.19 -5.62 9.13
N ALA A 143 11.21 -6.65 8.29
CA ALA A 143 10.97 -8.03 8.72
C ALA A 143 11.98 -8.47 9.79
N ALA A 144 13.27 -8.23 9.55
CA ALA A 144 14.32 -8.55 10.52
C ALA A 144 14.11 -7.84 11.86
N ALA A 145 13.75 -6.55 11.84
CA ALA A 145 13.45 -5.79 13.04
C ALA A 145 12.20 -6.31 13.77
N LEU A 146 11.16 -6.72 13.05
CA LEU A 146 9.89 -7.17 13.63
C LEU A 146 9.94 -8.61 14.19
N ARG A 147 10.92 -9.41 13.78
CA ARG A 147 11.07 -10.83 14.19
C ARG A 147 10.94 -11.08 15.71
N PRO A 148 11.47 -10.24 16.61
CA PRO A 148 11.37 -10.48 18.06
C PRO A 148 9.95 -10.28 18.65
N VAL A 149 9.05 -9.59 17.95
CA VAL A 149 7.73 -9.20 18.49
C VAL A 149 6.54 -9.76 17.71
N VAL A 150 6.79 -10.29 16.51
CA VAL A 150 5.76 -10.92 15.69
C VAL A 150 5.63 -12.39 16.07
N THR A 151 4.41 -12.81 16.39
CA THR A 151 4.04 -14.20 16.64
C THR A 151 3.03 -14.68 15.59
N ALA A 152 2.65 -15.96 15.66
CA ALA A 152 1.60 -16.51 14.79
C ALA A 152 0.23 -15.82 14.97
N ASP A 153 0.00 -15.16 16.11
CA ASP A 153 -1.24 -14.43 16.40
C ASP A 153 -1.20 -12.97 15.96
N THR A 154 -0.01 -12.42 15.68
CA THR A 154 0.15 -11.04 15.23
C THR A 154 -0.32 -10.91 13.78
N ILE A 155 -1.27 -10.02 13.53
CA ILE A 155 -1.70 -9.71 12.17
C ILE A 155 -0.72 -8.70 11.57
N LEU A 156 -0.07 -9.06 10.46
CA LEU A 156 0.74 -8.12 9.66
C LEU A 156 -0.07 -7.66 8.46
N LEU A 157 -0.15 -6.34 8.27
CA LEU A 157 -0.78 -5.72 7.13
C LEU A 157 0.19 -4.72 6.50
N SER A 158 0.70 -5.04 5.31
CA SER A 158 1.54 -4.13 4.53
C SER A 158 0.68 -3.07 3.87
N LEU A 159 1.03 -1.79 4.07
CA LEU A 159 0.40 -0.65 3.40
C LEU A 159 1.33 -0.04 2.34
N GLN A 160 2.39 -0.76 1.98
CA GLN A 160 3.47 -0.31 1.12
C GLN A 160 3.03 -0.28 -0.35
N ASN A 161 3.81 0.42 -1.20
CA ASN A 161 3.58 0.39 -2.65
C ASN A 161 4.17 -0.89 -3.27
N GLY A 162 3.55 -1.40 -4.32
CA GLY A 162 3.95 -2.65 -4.97
C GLY A 162 3.02 -3.82 -4.61
N ILE A 163 3.40 -5.02 -5.04
CA ILE A 163 2.59 -6.25 -4.91
C ILE A 163 3.36 -7.44 -4.33
N GLU A 164 4.64 -7.27 -3.97
CA GLU A 164 5.52 -8.35 -3.50
C GLU A 164 5.86 -8.23 -2.00
N ASN A 165 5.43 -7.15 -1.33
CA ASN A 165 5.84 -6.88 0.06
C ASN A 165 5.30 -7.93 1.03
N GLU A 166 4.06 -8.36 0.83
CA GLU A 166 3.37 -9.36 1.62
C GLU A 166 4.12 -10.71 1.57
N ASP A 167 4.54 -11.13 0.38
CA ASP A 167 5.30 -12.37 0.17
C ASP A 167 6.70 -12.28 0.79
N ILE A 168 7.38 -11.13 0.66
CA ILE A 168 8.67 -10.89 1.30
C ILE A 168 8.51 -10.97 2.82
N LEU A 169 7.55 -10.25 3.41
CA LEU A 169 7.30 -10.26 4.85
C LEU A 169 6.98 -11.67 5.36
N ALA A 170 6.08 -12.39 4.67
CA ALA A 170 5.70 -13.74 5.05
C ALA A 170 6.91 -14.68 5.07
N ARG A 171 7.73 -14.66 4.01
CA ARG A 171 8.92 -15.48 3.87
C ARG A 171 9.99 -15.16 4.93
N GLU A 172 10.30 -13.89 5.12
CA GLU A 172 11.34 -13.45 6.07
C GLU A 172 10.97 -13.69 7.54
N LEU A 173 9.68 -13.72 7.87
CA LEU A 173 9.17 -13.96 9.22
C LEU A 173 8.69 -15.40 9.46
N GLY A 174 8.67 -16.26 8.43
CA GLY A 174 8.17 -17.63 8.53
C GLY A 174 6.67 -17.69 8.83
N LEU A 175 5.89 -16.77 8.25
CA LEU A 175 4.45 -16.68 8.44
C LEU A 175 3.69 -17.36 7.30
N ALA A 176 2.42 -17.69 7.57
CA ALA A 176 1.45 -18.00 6.52
C ALA A 176 1.25 -16.79 5.58
N PRO A 177 0.71 -16.99 4.36
CA PRO A 177 0.40 -15.90 3.45
C PRO A 177 -0.36 -14.76 4.14
N LEU A 178 0.08 -13.52 3.91
CA LEU A 178 -0.53 -12.33 4.50
C LEU A 178 -1.75 -11.89 3.68
N MET A 179 -2.61 -11.09 4.31
CA MET A 179 -3.63 -10.33 3.58
C MET A 179 -2.95 -9.29 2.69
N VAL A 180 -3.54 -9.03 1.52
CA VAL A 180 -3.12 -7.91 0.66
C VAL A 180 -3.80 -6.64 1.14
N ALA A 181 -3.07 -5.53 1.12
CA ALA A 181 -3.64 -4.22 1.36
C ALA A 181 -3.09 -3.19 0.39
N CYS A 182 -3.92 -2.21 0.06
CA CYS A 182 -3.51 -1.05 -0.69
C CYS A 182 -4.20 0.20 -0.15
N THR A 183 -3.53 1.35 -0.29
CA THR A 183 -4.03 2.61 0.26
C THR A 183 -4.34 3.60 -0.86
N ARG A 184 -5.45 4.32 -0.74
CA ARG A 184 -5.76 5.47 -1.60
C ARG A 184 -5.70 6.73 -0.75
N ILE A 185 -4.50 7.27 -0.56
CA ILE A 185 -4.25 8.34 0.40
C ILE A 185 -3.21 9.35 -0.10
N GLY A 186 -3.50 10.65 0.09
CA GLY A 186 -2.56 11.74 -0.16
C GLY A 186 -1.95 12.25 1.14
N VAL A 187 -0.70 11.87 1.44
CA VAL A 187 0.06 12.34 2.61
C VAL A 187 1.45 12.76 2.19
N ALA A 188 1.91 13.92 2.67
CA ALA A 188 3.29 14.36 2.55
C ALA A 188 3.89 14.61 3.94
N LEU A 189 5.06 14.06 4.22
CA LEU A 189 5.85 14.45 5.38
C LEU A 189 6.55 15.78 5.05
N VAL A 190 6.17 16.85 5.75
CA VAL A 190 6.70 18.21 5.52
C VAL A 190 7.72 18.64 6.57
N ALA A 191 7.66 18.07 7.77
CA ALA A 191 8.69 18.23 8.80
C ALA A 191 8.67 17.02 9.75
N PRO A 192 9.66 16.84 10.64
CA PRO A 192 9.61 15.79 11.65
C PRO A 192 8.29 15.82 12.43
N ALA A 193 7.57 14.69 12.42
CA ALA A 193 6.25 14.55 13.02
C ALA A 193 5.18 15.55 12.51
N THR A 194 5.34 16.11 11.31
CA THR A 194 4.36 17.01 10.69
C THR A 194 4.04 16.52 9.29
N ILE A 195 2.77 16.23 9.07
CA ILE A 195 2.25 15.77 7.79
C ILE A 195 1.25 16.79 7.22
N GLU A 196 1.29 16.91 5.90
CA GLU A 196 0.16 17.40 5.11
C GLU A 196 -0.66 16.21 4.66
N TYR A 197 -1.97 16.36 4.73
CA TYR A 197 -2.91 15.30 4.43
C TYR A 197 -4.06 15.87 3.61
N SER A 198 -4.33 15.25 2.47
CA SER A 198 -5.29 15.72 1.46
C SER A 198 -6.73 15.80 1.95
N GLY A 199 -7.05 15.22 3.10
CA GLY A 199 -8.42 15.14 3.62
C GLY A 199 -9.10 13.81 3.29
N ARG A 200 -8.55 13.01 2.37
CA ARG A 200 -9.12 11.73 1.89
C ARG A 200 -8.12 10.58 1.98
N GLY A 201 -8.61 9.39 2.35
CA GLY A 201 -7.78 8.23 2.65
C GLY A 201 -8.63 7.00 2.92
N THR A 202 -8.43 5.92 2.17
CA THR A 202 -9.05 4.61 2.43
C THR A 202 -7.99 3.51 2.42
N ILE A 203 -8.10 2.56 3.37
CA ILE A 203 -7.34 1.30 3.35
C ILE A 203 -8.23 0.22 2.74
N VAL A 204 -7.83 -0.32 1.60
CA VAL A 204 -8.51 -1.46 0.97
C VAL A 204 -7.70 -2.71 1.29
N PHE A 205 -8.33 -3.75 1.80
CA PHE A 205 -7.63 -4.98 2.16
C PHE A 205 -8.51 -6.22 2.05
N GLY A 206 -7.90 -7.39 2.08
CA GLY A 206 -8.61 -8.66 1.99
C GLY A 206 -7.67 -9.85 1.88
N GLU A 207 -8.25 -11.04 1.89
CA GLU A 207 -7.52 -12.28 1.66
C GLU A 207 -7.29 -12.50 0.16
N VAL A 208 -6.16 -13.12 -0.19
CA VAL A 208 -5.79 -13.44 -1.58
C VAL A 208 -6.79 -14.39 -2.23
N ASP A 209 -7.37 -15.31 -1.44
CA ASP A 209 -8.39 -16.28 -1.88
C ASP A 209 -9.82 -15.74 -1.83
N GLY A 210 -9.99 -14.49 -1.41
CA GLY A 210 -11.27 -13.81 -1.29
C GLY A 210 -12.14 -14.24 -0.11
N LEU A 211 -11.65 -15.11 0.77
CA LEU A 211 -12.38 -15.51 1.97
C LEU A 211 -12.42 -14.38 3.00
N GLU A 212 -13.52 -14.29 3.74
CA GLU A 212 -13.59 -13.41 4.90
C GLU A 212 -13.20 -14.17 6.18
N THR A 213 -11.93 -14.06 6.56
CA THR A 213 -11.38 -14.78 7.72
C THR A 213 -11.62 -14.05 9.05
N PRO A 214 -11.47 -14.73 10.20
CA PRO A 214 -11.45 -14.07 11.50
C PRO A 214 -10.41 -12.95 11.60
N ARG A 215 -9.22 -13.08 10.98
CA ARG A 215 -8.20 -12.03 10.99
C ARG A 215 -8.63 -10.80 10.18
N ALA A 216 -9.27 -10.98 9.02
CA ALA A 216 -9.81 -9.89 8.22
C ALA A 216 -10.87 -9.08 8.99
N ARG A 217 -11.82 -9.78 9.64
CA ARG A 217 -12.84 -9.13 10.50
C ARG A 217 -12.25 -8.39 11.68
N ARG A 218 -11.20 -8.93 12.32
CA ARG A 218 -10.51 -8.24 13.42
C ARG A 218 -9.88 -6.93 12.95
N VAL A 219 -9.21 -6.92 11.79
CA VAL A 219 -8.66 -5.69 11.21
C VAL A 219 -9.76 -4.69 10.90
N ALA A 220 -10.86 -5.12 10.27
CA ALA A 220 -12.01 -4.25 9.99
C ALA A 220 -12.56 -3.60 11.26
N ALA A 221 -12.73 -4.38 12.33
CA ALA A 221 -13.20 -3.88 13.63
C ALA A 221 -12.22 -2.88 14.26
N MET A 222 -10.90 -3.12 14.18
CA MET A 222 -9.87 -2.20 14.67
C MET A 222 -9.86 -0.88 13.89
N LEU A 223 -9.95 -0.93 12.56
CA LEU A 223 -10.01 0.26 11.71
C LEU A 223 -11.29 1.07 11.95
N ALA A 224 -12.44 0.38 12.07
CA ALA A 224 -13.72 1.01 12.43
C ALA A 224 -13.65 1.74 13.77
N ALA A 225 -13.13 1.08 14.82
CA ALA A 225 -12.97 1.65 16.14
C ALA A 225 -12.04 2.88 16.15
N ALA A 226 -11.04 2.90 15.26
CA ALA A 226 -10.12 4.02 15.08
C ALA A 226 -10.67 5.16 14.19
N GLY A 227 -11.85 4.98 13.58
CA GLY A 227 -12.44 5.93 12.64
C GLY A 227 -11.64 6.04 11.33
N VAL A 228 -10.91 5.00 10.94
CA VAL A 228 -10.13 4.94 9.70
C VAL A 228 -11.02 4.38 8.59
N PRO A 229 -11.27 5.11 7.49
CA PRO A 229 -12.04 4.57 6.37
C PRO A 229 -11.35 3.35 5.76
N TYR A 230 -12.13 2.30 5.54
CA TYR A 230 -11.63 1.04 4.98
C TYR A 230 -12.64 0.36 4.08
N GLU A 231 -12.13 -0.53 3.24
CA GLU A 231 -12.90 -1.46 2.42
C GLU A 231 -12.31 -2.86 2.60
N LEU A 232 -13.09 -3.80 3.12
CA LEU A 232 -12.75 -5.22 3.12
C LEU A 232 -13.31 -5.86 1.85
N ARG A 233 -12.46 -6.37 0.97
CA ARG A 233 -12.87 -6.89 -0.34
C ARG A 233 -12.44 -8.34 -0.56
N SER A 234 -13.33 -9.14 -1.13
CA SER A 234 -13.03 -10.51 -1.58
C SER A 234 -12.22 -10.55 -2.87
N ASP A 235 -12.20 -9.46 -3.64
CA ASP A 235 -11.44 -9.30 -4.87
C ASP A 235 -10.30 -8.28 -4.68
N VAL A 236 -9.61 -8.31 -3.53
CA VAL A 236 -8.57 -7.33 -3.15
C VAL A 236 -7.40 -7.22 -4.13
N LEU A 237 -7.13 -8.29 -4.89
CA LEU A 237 -6.09 -8.26 -5.92
C LEU A 237 -6.42 -7.26 -7.03
N VAL A 238 -7.71 -7.07 -7.36
CA VAL A 238 -8.12 -6.09 -8.37
C VAL A 238 -7.63 -4.68 -7.99
N PRO A 239 -8.01 -4.06 -6.85
CA PRO A 239 -7.63 -2.70 -6.45
C PRO A 239 -6.12 -2.59 -6.21
N ALA A 240 -5.45 -3.65 -5.77
CA ALA A 240 -3.99 -3.68 -5.65
C ALA A 240 -3.32 -3.52 -7.03
N TRP A 241 -3.77 -4.27 -8.03
CA TRP A 241 -3.23 -4.19 -9.39
C TRP A 241 -3.63 -2.92 -10.14
N GLU A 242 -4.83 -2.36 -9.94
CA GLU A 242 -5.16 -1.04 -10.54
C GLU A 242 -4.30 0.07 -9.94
N LYS A 243 -4.04 0.02 -8.63
CA LYS A 243 -3.11 0.95 -8.00
C LYS A 243 -1.69 0.76 -8.51
N LEU A 244 -1.26 -0.49 -8.74
CA LEU A 244 0.04 -0.78 -9.33
C LEU A 244 0.13 -0.20 -10.74
N ALA A 245 -0.89 -0.39 -11.59
CA ALA A 245 -0.93 0.15 -12.95
C ALA A 245 -0.83 1.69 -12.93
N TRP A 246 -1.62 2.35 -12.08
CA TRP A 246 -1.56 3.80 -11.91
C TRP A 246 -0.14 4.24 -11.51
N ASN A 247 0.46 3.58 -10.51
CA ASN A 247 1.82 3.88 -10.07
C ASN A 247 2.85 3.62 -11.18
N ALA A 248 2.73 2.52 -11.93
CA ALA A 248 3.67 2.12 -12.98
C ALA A 248 3.69 3.12 -14.14
N GLY A 249 2.54 3.70 -14.50
CA GLY A 249 2.45 4.79 -15.47
C GLY A 249 2.81 6.14 -14.86
N PHE A 250 2.01 6.64 -13.92
CA PHE A 250 2.14 8.01 -13.42
C PHE A 250 3.41 8.24 -12.61
N ASN A 251 3.77 7.38 -11.64
CA ASN A 251 4.98 7.62 -10.84
C ASN A 251 6.22 7.62 -11.73
N ALA A 252 6.28 6.72 -12.71
CA ALA A 252 7.41 6.63 -13.63
C ALA A 252 7.53 7.89 -14.49
N VAL A 253 6.47 8.23 -15.24
CA VAL A 253 6.50 9.33 -16.21
C VAL A 253 6.69 10.68 -15.51
N THR A 254 5.93 10.97 -14.44
CA THR A 254 6.08 12.23 -13.69
C THR A 254 7.49 12.38 -13.09
N THR A 255 8.11 11.29 -12.66
CA THR A 255 9.49 11.35 -12.11
C THR A 255 10.51 11.62 -13.22
N LEU A 256 10.39 10.96 -14.36
CA LEU A 256 11.32 11.11 -15.49
C LEU A 256 11.22 12.48 -16.16
N THR A 257 10.02 13.05 -16.24
CA THR A 257 9.78 14.37 -16.84
C THR A 257 9.85 15.52 -15.83
N ALA A 258 9.96 15.20 -14.54
CA ALA A 258 9.89 16.15 -13.42
C ALA A 258 8.60 17.01 -13.38
N ALA A 259 7.53 16.51 -14.00
CA ALA A 259 6.26 17.21 -14.20
C ALA A 259 5.13 16.65 -13.31
N THR A 260 4.12 17.47 -13.04
CA THR A 260 2.91 17.06 -12.30
C THR A 260 2.05 16.09 -13.11
N VAL A 261 1.07 15.45 -12.47
CA VAL A 261 0.10 14.59 -13.16
C VAL A 261 -0.63 15.33 -14.29
N ALA A 262 -1.07 16.57 -14.07
CA ALA A 262 -1.78 17.31 -15.10
C ALA A 262 -0.88 17.72 -16.27
N GLU A 263 0.36 18.13 -16.00
CA GLU A 263 1.33 18.46 -17.04
C GLU A 263 1.63 17.23 -17.92
N VAL A 264 1.80 16.05 -17.30
CA VAL A 264 1.97 14.78 -18.02
C VAL A 264 0.76 14.44 -18.88
N LEU A 265 -0.45 14.73 -18.43
CA LEU A 265 -1.67 14.43 -19.19
C LEU A 265 -1.96 15.47 -20.28
N ALA A 266 -1.48 16.69 -20.14
CA ALA A 266 -1.61 17.76 -21.14
C ALA A 266 -0.70 17.55 -22.34
N GLU A 267 0.45 16.89 -22.16
CA GLU A 267 1.39 16.53 -23.22
C GLU A 267 1.03 15.15 -23.84
N PRO A 268 0.60 15.09 -25.12
CA PRO A 268 0.14 13.84 -25.75
C PRO A 268 1.14 12.69 -25.65
N ALA A 269 2.44 12.95 -25.91
CA ALA A 269 3.46 11.90 -25.86
C ALA A 269 3.66 11.33 -24.44
N SER A 270 3.54 12.18 -23.42
CA SER A 270 3.64 11.76 -22.02
C SER A 270 2.41 10.98 -21.58
N ARG A 271 1.22 11.42 -22.01
CA ARG A 271 -0.05 10.70 -21.80
C ARG A 271 0.00 9.30 -22.41
N ASP A 272 0.48 9.17 -23.64
CA ASP A 272 0.54 7.88 -24.34
C ASP A 272 1.47 6.89 -23.62
N LEU A 273 2.59 7.37 -23.07
CA LEU A 273 3.48 6.55 -22.24
C LEU A 273 2.81 6.07 -20.94
N VAL A 274 2.05 6.93 -20.27
CA VAL A 274 1.26 6.54 -19.07
C VAL A 274 0.27 5.45 -19.43
N VAL A 275 -0.49 5.65 -20.51
CA VAL A 275 -1.50 4.68 -20.99
C VAL A 275 -0.84 3.34 -21.30
N ALA A 276 0.23 3.33 -22.09
CA ALA A 276 0.89 2.09 -22.48
C ALA A 276 1.43 1.31 -21.26
N ALA A 277 2.04 1.99 -20.29
CA ALA A 277 2.53 1.34 -19.07
C ALA A 277 1.40 0.77 -18.20
N MET A 278 0.25 1.47 -18.13
CA MET A 278 -0.95 0.98 -17.45
C MET A 278 -1.54 -0.24 -18.14
N GLU A 279 -1.71 -0.19 -19.46
CA GLU A 279 -2.29 -1.30 -20.23
C GLU A 279 -1.42 -2.56 -20.20
N GLU A 280 -0.10 -2.41 -20.24
CA GLU A 280 0.85 -3.51 -20.03
C GLU A 280 0.67 -4.15 -18.65
N THR A 281 0.54 -3.34 -17.60
CA THR A 281 0.30 -3.83 -16.24
C THR A 281 -1.04 -4.58 -16.14
N ASP A 282 -2.07 -4.07 -16.81
CA ASP A 282 -3.41 -4.67 -16.85
C ASP A 282 -3.42 -6.00 -17.62
N ALA A 283 -2.65 -6.09 -18.71
CA ALA A 283 -2.48 -7.33 -19.46
C ALA A 283 -1.80 -8.41 -18.59
N VAL A 284 -0.78 -8.05 -17.81
CA VAL A 284 -0.13 -8.98 -16.86
C VAL A 284 -1.11 -9.45 -15.79
N ALA A 285 -1.86 -8.54 -15.17
CA ALA A 285 -2.87 -8.89 -14.17
C ALA A 285 -3.94 -9.84 -14.74
N THR A 286 -4.42 -9.56 -15.96
CA THR A 286 -5.39 -10.40 -16.66
C THR A 286 -4.85 -11.80 -16.92
N ALA A 287 -3.60 -11.91 -17.37
CA ALA A 287 -2.93 -13.20 -17.59
C ALA A 287 -2.69 -14.00 -16.29
N LEU A 288 -2.64 -13.32 -15.13
CA LEU A 288 -2.62 -13.93 -13.80
C LEU A 288 -4.02 -14.35 -13.30
N GLY A 289 -5.07 -14.16 -14.10
CA GLY A 289 -6.45 -14.48 -13.71
C GLY A 289 -7.12 -13.42 -12.83
N ILE A 290 -6.53 -12.23 -12.71
CA ILE A 290 -7.08 -11.12 -11.94
C ILE A 290 -7.93 -10.27 -12.89
N PRO A 291 -9.26 -10.16 -12.68
CA PRO A 291 -10.17 -9.56 -13.65
C PRO A 291 -10.15 -8.02 -13.60
N VAL A 292 -8.99 -7.43 -13.90
CA VAL A 292 -8.86 -5.98 -14.08
C VAL A 292 -9.59 -5.54 -15.35
N ARG A 293 -10.30 -4.41 -15.31
CA ARG A 293 -11.10 -3.93 -16.44
C ARG A 293 -10.29 -2.95 -17.29
N ARG A 294 -9.93 -3.32 -18.53
CA ARG A 294 -9.22 -2.43 -19.47
C ARG A 294 -9.98 -1.13 -19.77
N LEU A 295 -11.32 -1.16 -19.77
CA LEU A 295 -12.18 0.02 -19.99
C LEU A 295 -12.03 1.11 -18.90
N ARG A 296 -11.23 0.88 -17.86
CA ARG A 296 -10.97 1.87 -16.81
C ARG A 296 -9.94 2.92 -17.18
N THR A 297 -9.04 2.68 -18.15
CA THR A 297 -7.89 3.57 -18.36
C THR A 297 -8.36 5.00 -18.66
N GLU A 298 -9.31 5.18 -19.57
CA GLU A 298 -9.88 6.49 -19.86
C GLU A 298 -10.55 7.15 -18.65
N ALA A 299 -11.31 6.38 -17.87
CA ALA A 299 -11.94 6.89 -16.65
C ALA A 299 -10.89 7.32 -15.61
N VAL A 300 -9.83 6.53 -15.44
CA VAL A 300 -8.71 6.84 -14.55
C VAL A 300 -7.98 8.10 -15.00
N LEU A 301 -7.78 8.28 -16.32
CA LEU A 301 -7.19 9.51 -16.86
C LEU A 301 -8.11 10.71 -16.58
N ALA A 302 -9.40 10.60 -16.87
CA ALA A 302 -10.38 11.67 -16.65
C ALA A 302 -10.46 12.08 -15.17
N ASP A 303 -10.53 11.10 -14.26
CA ASP A 303 -10.51 11.32 -12.82
C ASP A 303 -9.20 11.98 -12.36
N SER A 304 -8.08 11.61 -12.98
CA SER A 304 -6.76 12.20 -12.68
C SER A 304 -6.69 13.66 -13.13
N VAL A 305 -7.18 13.99 -14.33
CA VAL A 305 -7.26 15.39 -14.80
C VAL A 305 -8.15 16.23 -13.87
N ALA A 306 -9.33 15.74 -13.53
CA ALA A 306 -10.29 16.49 -12.72
C ALA A 306 -9.86 16.64 -11.25
N GLY A 307 -9.20 15.62 -10.70
CA GLY A 307 -8.91 15.52 -9.27
C GLY A 307 -7.52 15.97 -8.84
N LEU A 308 -6.56 16.07 -9.75
CA LEU A 308 -5.12 16.15 -9.43
C LEU A 308 -4.33 17.22 -10.23
N PRO A 309 -4.80 18.48 -10.35
CA PRO A 309 -4.19 19.49 -11.23
C PRO A 309 -2.72 19.81 -10.90
N ASP A 310 -2.34 19.87 -9.61
CA ASP A 310 -0.97 20.18 -9.16
C ASP A 310 -0.32 18.99 -8.42
N PHE A 311 -0.80 17.76 -8.66
CA PHE A 311 -0.35 16.61 -7.89
C PHE A 311 1.00 16.10 -8.34
N GLU A 312 1.95 16.10 -7.42
CA GLU A 312 3.23 15.40 -7.56
C GLU A 312 3.14 13.99 -6.99
N THR A 313 3.51 13.00 -7.79
CA THR A 313 3.55 11.61 -7.33
C THR A 313 4.56 11.42 -6.22
N SER A 314 4.36 10.39 -5.39
CA SER A 314 5.27 10.11 -4.28
C SER A 314 6.71 9.83 -4.73
N MET A 315 6.89 9.21 -5.91
CA MET A 315 8.21 8.96 -6.47
C MET A 315 8.89 10.24 -6.97
N LEU A 316 8.15 11.16 -7.60
CA LEU A 316 8.65 12.48 -7.99
C LEU A 316 9.08 13.30 -6.76
N GLN A 317 8.28 13.26 -5.69
CA GLN A 317 8.64 13.90 -4.43
C GLN A 317 9.92 13.32 -3.83
N ASP A 318 10.10 11.99 -3.86
CA ASP A 318 11.33 11.33 -3.39
C ASP A 318 12.54 11.70 -4.26
N TYR A 319 12.37 11.74 -5.59
CA TYR A 319 13.41 12.17 -6.53
C TYR A 319 13.87 13.61 -6.24
N ARG A 320 12.94 14.56 -6.11
CA ARG A 320 13.24 15.97 -5.78
C ARG A 320 13.92 16.13 -4.41
N ARG A 321 13.69 15.20 -3.49
CA ARG A 321 14.34 15.15 -2.17
C ARG A 321 15.67 14.38 -2.16
N GLY A 322 16.14 13.89 -3.31
CA GLY A 322 17.37 13.11 -3.42
C GLY A 322 17.30 11.77 -2.68
N ARG A 323 16.12 11.17 -2.59
CA ARG A 323 15.88 9.88 -1.91
C ARG A 323 15.88 8.73 -2.90
N ARG A 324 16.19 7.54 -2.40
CA ARG A 324 16.04 6.28 -3.14
C ARG A 324 14.59 6.12 -3.63
N LEU A 325 14.44 5.68 -4.87
CA LEU A 325 13.15 5.51 -5.54
C LEU A 325 12.58 4.09 -5.34
N GLU A 326 11.27 3.94 -5.55
CA GLU A 326 10.56 2.64 -5.45
C GLU A 326 10.28 1.99 -6.83
N HIS A 327 11.05 2.34 -7.86
CA HIS A 327 10.84 1.84 -9.24
C HIS A 327 10.87 0.32 -9.32
N ASP A 328 11.75 -0.34 -8.57
CA ASP A 328 11.87 -1.80 -8.56
C ASP A 328 10.66 -2.50 -7.92
N ALA A 329 10.08 -1.91 -6.88
CA ALA A 329 8.87 -2.43 -6.24
C ALA A 329 7.58 -2.16 -7.04
N ILE A 330 7.65 -1.27 -8.03
CA ILE A 330 6.52 -0.86 -8.88
C ILE A 330 6.71 -1.45 -10.28
N ASN A 331 7.51 -0.80 -11.14
CA ASN A 331 7.75 -1.26 -12.51
C ASN A 331 8.54 -2.58 -12.53
N GLY A 332 9.50 -2.76 -11.61
CA GLY A 332 10.23 -4.03 -11.49
C GLY A 332 9.32 -5.21 -11.13
N ALA A 333 8.34 -4.99 -10.26
CA ALA A 333 7.34 -6.00 -9.91
C ALA A 333 6.47 -6.37 -11.12
N VAL A 334 6.07 -5.39 -11.94
CA VAL A 334 5.34 -5.63 -13.21
C VAL A 334 6.19 -6.48 -14.16
N VAL A 335 7.46 -6.10 -14.38
CA VAL A 335 8.38 -6.83 -15.28
C VAL A 335 8.61 -8.27 -14.82
N ARG A 336 8.82 -8.50 -13.51
CA ARG A 336 8.96 -9.85 -12.95
C ARG A 336 7.68 -10.67 -13.10
N ALA A 337 6.53 -10.08 -12.83
CA ALA A 337 5.25 -10.76 -12.98
C ALA A 337 4.96 -11.12 -14.44
N ALA A 338 5.25 -10.20 -15.37
CA ALA A 338 5.09 -10.39 -16.81
C ALA A 338 5.91 -11.58 -17.33
N ALA A 339 7.16 -11.70 -16.88
CA ALA A 339 8.04 -12.80 -17.24
C ALA A 339 7.47 -14.18 -16.82
N ARG A 340 6.77 -14.26 -15.67
CA ARG A 340 6.15 -15.51 -15.19
C ARG A 340 4.99 -15.98 -16.06
N VAL A 341 4.29 -15.06 -16.72
CA VAL A 341 3.09 -15.34 -17.55
C VAL A 341 3.32 -15.15 -19.04
N GLY A 342 4.54 -14.82 -19.47
CA GLY A 342 4.89 -14.65 -20.88
C GLY A 342 4.23 -13.45 -21.57
N VAL A 343 3.89 -12.40 -20.81
CA VAL A 343 3.30 -11.16 -21.36
C VAL A 343 4.41 -10.14 -21.65
N PRO A 344 4.48 -9.56 -22.86
CA PRO A 344 5.45 -8.50 -23.15
C PRO A 344 5.07 -7.19 -22.47
N VAL A 345 6.05 -6.54 -21.84
CA VAL A 345 5.89 -5.24 -21.16
C VAL A 345 7.03 -4.25 -21.49
N PRO A 346 7.30 -3.98 -22.78
CA PRO A 346 8.46 -3.17 -23.21
C PRO A 346 8.48 -1.76 -22.62
N VAL A 347 7.33 -1.09 -22.47
CA VAL A 347 7.27 0.26 -21.89
C VAL A 347 7.68 0.22 -20.43
N ASN A 348 7.15 -0.70 -19.64
CA ASN A 348 7.58 -0.87 -18.25
C ASN A 348 9.06 -1.23 -18.10
N GLN A 349 9.61 -2.03 -19.03
CA GLN A 349 11.05 -2.34 -19.05
C GLN A 349 11.92 -1.10 -19.28
N VAL A 350 11.55 -0.25 -20.25
CA VAL A 350 12.25 1.00 -20.54
C VAL A 350 12.12 1.97 -19.37
N LEU A 351 10.91 2.17 -18.85
CA LEU A 351 10.67 3.05 -17.70
C LEU A 351 11.49 2.61 -16.47
N LEU A 352 11.51 1.31 -16.18
CA LEU A 352 12.32 0.75 -15.10
C LEU A 352 13.81 1.07 -15.28
N ALA A 353 14.36 0.84 -16.47
CA ALA A 353 15.77 1.07 -16.76
C ALA A 353 16.15 2.56 -16.60
N LEU A 354 15.31 3.47 -17.09
CA LEU A 354 15.53 4.91 -16.98
C LEU A 354 15.43 5.38 -15.51
N LEU A 355 14.43 4.90 -14.78
CA LEU A 355 14.27 5.22 -13.35
C LEU A 355 15.46 4.72 -12.53
N ALA A 356 15.94 3.51 -12.79
CA ALA A 356 17.13 2.97 -12.14
C ALA A 356 18.38 3.82 -12.40
N ARG A 357 18.50 4.39 -13.59
CA ARG A 357 19.60 5.29 -13.95
C ARG A 357 19.54 6.63 -13.22
N ILE A 358 18.35 7.21 -13.06
CA ILE A 358 18.20 8.52 -12.39
C ILE A 358 18.08 8.41 -10.86
N ASP A 359 17.88 7.21 -10.32
CA ASP A 359 17.77 6.96 -8.88
C ASP A 359 18.96 7.59 -8.12
N PRO A 360 18.70 8.50 -7.17
CA PRO A 360 19.74 9.09 -6.35
C PRO A 360 20.61 8.08 -5.59
N ALA A 361 20.10 6.87 -5.32
CA ALA A 361 20.88 5.79 -4.71
C ALA A 361 21.95 5.21 -5.65
N SER A 362 21.76 5.29 -6.97
CA SER A 362 22.69 4.78 -7.98
C SER A 362 23.88 5.71 -8.25
N ARG A 363 23.87 6.93 -7.69
CA ARG A 363 24.92 7.95 -7.87
C ARG A 363 25.98 7.94 -6.77
N ARG A 364 26.02 6.90 -5.94
CA ARG A 364 26.94 6.79 -4.78
C ARG A 364 28.08 5.84 -5.04
#